data_AF-A0A934FQZ5-F1
#
_entry.id   AF-A0A934FQZ5-F1
#
_cell.length_a   1.000
_cell.length_b   1.000
_cell.length_c   1.000
_cell.angle_alpha   90.00
_cell.angle_beta   90.00
_cell.angle_gamma   90.00
#
_symmetry.space_group_name_H-M   'P 1'
#
loop_
_entity.id
_entity.type
_entity.pdbx_description
1 polymer ?
#
loop_
_entity_poly.entity_id
_entity_poly.type
_entity_poly.pdbx_seq_one_letter_code
_entity_poly.pdbx_strand_id
1 'polypeptide(L)'
;MTVRHETAEALHRLTGWNLGQPIAEVLGDTRLARVLSRAGIVVVFDFLRTPRAELLERRGIGPRIWERTCQALVKALQPPRGITADDTPRFPAILRSVRDALDETDRRLLDAILGNGRRATTPQAAAIVLRLAAAELEPRLLAIRGALATHARPWLDAMLDEAQRELLIHDGVLGIDSLASGSALREASNHAPDPLLPLRLIAFWSPESVTVEGDHLCAIAASALPDFVRAVRGQLERGTPPIRVADLAAALQLPPRRHALLLHVLVRILGFGVAVDPRLGEVAGRPRRTMAERLEALLLDAPEPVAVDDLLFRHRDRFGAAKRARFHDALFAHGTFLEVGPRRWSLRARHLDELELLRPEAERIAREIVATDSRRSLGEDVRSGALSERSAFLLADLLRRETSIRPLGRGEFAPRRRGLPPLVAAIADELRRAMGEVPFARFLQNQAPARQRLVARLLRVNRCFVSPSRDRVDLLEHWPFDPARLLLLLRTVRVALADRDGYAPLARLREPLAAAGFDHEFLTEHLVLDLLRRHGDFELLPGGIVAERGVGLARRIL
;
A
#
# COMPACT_ATOMS: atom_id res chain seq x y z
N MET A 1 2.63 -46.57 -38.34
CA MET A 1 2.46 -45.10 -38.42
C MET A 1 2.00 -44.57 -37.06
N THR A 2 2.99 -44.13 -36.28
CA THR A 2 2.94 -43.88 -34.83
C THR A 2 3.07 -42.37 -34.61
N VAL A 3 2.11 -41.60 -35.14
CA VAL A 3 2.05 -40.11 -35.04
C VAL A 3 0.81 -39.66 -34.24
N ARG A 4 0.12 -40.60 -33.58
CA ARG A 4 -1.26 -40.38 -33.10
C ARG A 4 -1.40 -39.85 -31.67
N HIS A 5 -0.37 -39.98 -30.82
CA HIS A 5 -0.45 -39.50 -29.43
C HIS A 5 0.16 -38.10 -29.22
N GLU A 6 1.30 -37.82 -29.86
CA GLU A 6 2.02 -36.56 -29.69
C GLU A 6 1.24 -35.34 -30.20
N THR A 7 0.47 -35.48 -31.28
CA THR A 7 -0.33 -34.37 -31.84
C THR A 7 -1.53 -34.02 -30.95
N ALA A 8 -2.18 -35.03 -30.35
CA ALA A 8 -3.30 -34.82 -29.43
C ALA A 8 -2.82 -34.21 -28.10
N GLU A 9 -1.65 -34.65 -27.63
CA GLU A 9 -1.02 -34.13 -26.42
C GLU A 9 -0.45 -32.72 -26.63
N ALA A 10 0.09 -32.41 -27.82
CA ALA A 10 0.54 -31.06 -28.18
C ALA A 10 -0.63 -30.07 -28.29
N LEU A 11 -1.76 -30.48 -28.89
CA LEU A 11 -2.98 -29.67 -28.92
C LEU A 11 -3.60 -29.51 -27.53
N HIS A 12 -3.60 -30.55 -26.69
CA HIS A 12 -4.02 -30.46 -25.29
C HIS A 12 -3.16 -29.45 -24.51
N ARG A 13 -1.83 -29.50 -24.67
CA ARG A 13 -0.90 -28.54 -24.04
C ARG A 13 -1.08 -27.10 -24.54
N LEU A 14 -1.47 -26.90 -25.80
CA LEU A 14 -1.68 -25.58 -26.40
C LEU A 14 -3.06 -24.96 -26.09
N THR A 15 -4.08 -25.79 -25.87
CA THR A 15 -5.48 -25.32 -25.75
C THR A 15 -6.10 -25.61 -24.39
N GLY A 16 -5.48 -26.44 -23.55
CA GLY A 16 -6.03 -26.92 -22.27
C GLY A 16 -7.16 -27.95 -22.41
N TRP A 17 -7.51 -28.34 -23.63
CA TRP A 17 -8.73 -29.13 -23.91
C TRP A 17 -8.51 -30.64 -23.91
N ASN A 18 -9.37 -31.39 -23.21
CA ASN A 18 -9.37 -32.84 -23.28
C ASN A 18 -10.02 -33.31 -24.59
N LEU A 19 -9.21 -33.49 -25.64
CA LEU A 19 -9.67 -34.01 -26.94
C LEU A 19 -10.25 -35.44 -26.86
N GLY A 20 -9.99 -36.15 -25.75
CA GLY A 20 -10.61 -37.45 -25.43
C GLY A 20 -12.02 -37.35 -24.86
N GLN A 21 -12.57 -36.14 -24.65
CA GLN A 21 -13.93 -35.98 -24.13
C GLN A 21 -14.97 -36.53 -25.11
N PRO A 22 -16.02 -37.23 -24.62
CA PRO A 22 -17.13 -37.67 -25.46
C PRO A 22 -17.76 -36.50 -26.21
N ILE A 23 -17.89 -36.64 -27.54
CA ILE A 23 -18.44 -35.57 -28.39
C ILE A 23 -19.89 -35.24 -28.01
N ALA A 24 -20.61 -36.19 -27.41
CA ALA A 24 -21.96 -35.99 -26.90
C ALA A 24 -22.04 -34.95 -25.78
N GLU A 25 -21.05 -34.92 -24.89
CA GLU A 25 -20.99 -33.97 -23.77
C GLU A 25 -20.69 -32.56 -24.26
N VAL A 26 -19.81 -32.44 -25.27
CA VAL A 26 -19.39 -31.15 -25.83
C VAL A 26 -20.49 -30.49 -26.67
N LEU A 27 -21.29 -31.29 -27.38
CA LEU A 27 -22.31 -30.76 -28.30
C LEU A 27 -23.61 -30.32 -27.60
N GLY A 28 -23.97 -30.93 -26.47
CA GLY A 28 -25.24 -30.67 -25.77
C GLY A 28 -26.51 -31.01 -26.58
N ASP A 29 -26.39 -31.57 -27.80
CA ASP A 29 -27.48 -31.98 -28.68
C ASP A 29 -27.47 -33.51 -28.84
N THR A 30 -28.39 -34.18 -28.15
CA THR A 30 -28.50 -35.64 -28.12
C THR A 30 -28.85 -36.26 -29.47
N ARG A 31 -29.47 -35.51 -30.39
CA ARG A 31 -29.77 -36.00 -31.75
C ARG A 31 -28.50 -35.96 -32.60
N LEU A 32 -27.76 -34.86 -32.52
CA LEU A 32 -26.49 -34.70 -33.23
C LEU A 32 -25.45 -35.72 -32.76
N ALA A 33 -25.32 -35.89 -31.45
CA ALA A 33 -24.44 -36.87 -30.83
C ALA A 33 -24.75 -38.31 -31.28
N ARG A 34 -26.03 -38.67 -31.41
CA ARG A 34 -26.45 -40.01 -31.86
C ARG A 34 -26.12 -40.26 -33.33
N VAL A 35 -26.21 -39.23 -34.19
CA VAL A 35 -25.80 -39.33 -35.59
C VAL A 35 -24.29 -39.55 -35.70
N LEU A 36 -23.50 -38.77 -34.96
CA LEU A 36 -22.03 -38.88 -34.96
C LEU A 36 -21.56 -40.22 -34.37
N SER A 37 -22.18 -40.68 -33.28
CA SER A 37 -21.89 -41.98 -32.67
C SER A 37 -22.19 -43.15 -33.61
N ARG A 38 -23.32 -43.12 -34.35
CA ARG A 38 -23.64 -44.12 -35.38
C ARG A 38 -22.64 -44.10 -36.54
N ALA A 39 -22.02 -42.96 -36.79
CA ALA A 39 -20.95 -42.82 -37.76
C ALA A 39 -19.57 -43.16 -37.17
N GLY A 40 -19.47 -43.70 -35.95
CA GLY A 40 -18.19 -44.09 -35.32
C GLY A 40 -17.37 -42.92 -34.78
N ILE A 41 -17.97 -41.75 -34.59
CA ILE A 41 -17.34 -40.57 -33.99
C ILE A 41 -17.83 -40.45 -32.55
N VAL A 42 -16.99 -40.85 -31.59
CA VAL A 42 -17.37 -40.95 -30.17
C VAL A 42 -16.74 -39.83 -29.35
N VAL A 43 -15.50 -39.44 -29.66
CA VAL A 43 -14.78 -38.37 -28.97
C VAL A 43 -14.48 -37.19 -29.91
N VAL A 44 -14.19 -36.01 -29.35
CA VAL A 44 -13.86 -34.81 -30.13
C VAL A 44 -12.69 -35.06 -31.08
N PHE A 45 -11.67 -35.80 -30.62
CA PHE A 45 -10.52 -36.18 -31.44
C PHE A 45 -10.91 -36.96 -32.71
N ASP A 46 -11.92 -37.84 -32.64
CA ASP A 46 -12.40 -38.60 -33.80
C ASP A 46 -12.93 -37.68 -34.89
N PHE A 47 -13.68 -36.65 -34.49
CA PHE A 47 -14.26 -35.70 -35.44
C PHE A 47 -13.18 -34.82 -36.09
N LEU A 48 -12.22 -34.34 -35.31
CA LEU A 48 -11.17 -33.43 -35.80
C LEU A 48 -10.14 -34.13 -36.69
N ARG A 49 -9.89 -35.44 -36.48
CA ARG A 49 -8.93 -36.20 -37.28
C ARG A 49 -9.52 -36.75 -38.57
N THR A 50 -10.84 -36.91 -38.67
CA THR A 50 -11.47 -37.46 -39.87
C THR A 50 -11.64 -36.35 -40.92
N PRO A 51 -11.08 -36.49 -42.14
CA PRO A 51 -11.23 -35.49 -43.19
C PRO A 51 -12.71 -35.22 -43.52
N ARG A 52 -13.04 -33.97 -43.83
CA ARG A 52 -14.41 -33.56 -44.19
C ARG A 52 -15.02 -34.42 -45.29
N ALA A 53 -14.25 -34.74 -46.34
CA ALA A 53 -14.73 -35.58 -47.44
C ALA A 53 -15.18 -36.96 -46.96
N GLU A 54 -14.38 -37.60 -46.11
CA GLU A 54 -14.68 -38.90 -45.52
C GLU A 54 -15.89 -38.84 -44.58
N LEU A 55 -16.05 -37.75 -43.80
CA LEU A 55 -17.22 -37.58 -42.93
C LEU A 55 -18.52 -37.42 -43.71
N LEU A 56 -18.50 -36.71 -44.84
CA LEU A 56 -19.69 -36.50 -45.68
C LEU A 56 -20.13 -37.76 -46.44
N GLU A 57 -19.24 -38.74 -46.60
CA GLU A 57 -19.57 -40.05 -47.17
C GLU A 57 -20.26 -40.98 -46.14
N ARG A 58 -20.18 -40.66 -44.83
CA ARG A 58 -20.80 -41.49 -43.79
C ARG A 58 -22.31 -41.28 -43.75
N ARG A 59 -23.04 -42.41 -43.73
CA ARG A 59 -24.51 -42.43 -43.73
C ARG A 59 -25.08 -41.58 -42.59
N GLY A 60 -25.80 -40.52 -42.94
CA GLY A 60 -26.46 -39.64 -41.99
C GLY A 60 -25.67 -38.39 -41.61
N ILE A 61 -24.44 -38.19 -42.10
CA ILE A 61 -23.69 -36.93 -41.93
C ILE A 61 -23.74 -36.15 -43.25
N GLY A 62 -24.75 -35.30 -43.40
CA GLY A 62 -24.82 -34.34 -44.51
C GLY A 62 -24.07 -33.03 -44.21
N PRO A 63 -23.91 -32.14 -45.21
CA PRO A 63 -23.25 -30.84 -45.05
C PRO A 63 -23.76 -30.02 -43.86
N ARG A 64 -25.08 -30.04 -43.64
CA ARG A 64 -25.74 -29.35 -42.51
C ARG A 64 -25.36 -29.92 -41.14
N ILE A 65 -25.11 -31.23 -41.06
CA ILE A 65 -24.74 -31.90 -39.80
C ILE A 65 -23.27 -31.64 -39.51
N TRP A 66 -22.42 -31.67 -40.54
CA TRP A 66 -21.04 -31.22 -40.46
C TRP A 66 -20.94 -29.78 -39.97
N GLU A 67 -21.65 -28.84 -40.62
CA GLU A 67 -21.65 -27.42 -40.24
C GLU A 67 -22.15 -27.19 -38.81
N ARG A 68 -23.25 -27.84 -38.40
CA ARG A 68 -23.75 -27.73 -37.02
C ARG A 68 -22.76 -28.29 -36.00
N THR A 69 -22.07 -29.37 -36.33
CA THR A 69 -21.04 -29.96 -35.46
C THR A 69 -19.83 -29.04 -35.37
N CYS A 70 -19.36 -28.48 -36.50
CA CYS A 70 -18.29 -27.48 -36.50
C CYS A 70 -18.68 -26.23 -35.73
N GLN A 71 -19.89 -25.71 -35.88
CA GLN A 71 -20.37 -24.53 -35.12
C GLN A 71 -20.47 -24.81 -33.63
N ALA A 72 -20.98 -25.98 -33.25
CA ALA A 72 -21.05 -26.38 -31.85
C ALA A 72 -19.66 -26.60 -31.25
N LEU A 73 -18.74 -27.23 -31.98
CA LEU A 73 -17.35 -27.37 -31.58
C LEU A 73 -16.65 -26.02 -31.54
N VAL A 74 -16.83 -25.11 -32.50
CA VAL A 74 -16.26 -23.76 -32.45
C VAL A 74 -16.83 -22.98 -31.27
N LYS A 75 -18.12 -23.10 -30.97
CA LYS A 75 -18.75 -22.47 -29.80
C LYS A 75 -18.23 -23.07 -28.49
N ALA A 76 -17.94 -24.36 -28.47
CA ALA A 76 -17.37 -25.03 -27.32
C ALA A 76 -15.88 -24.68 -27.16
N LEU A 77 -15.12 -24.66 -28.27
CA LEU A 77 -13.69 -24.33 -28.40
C LEU A 77 -13.40 -22.82 -28.28
N GLN A 78 -14.42 -21.97 -28.34
CA GLN A 78 -14.28 -20.60 -27.88
C GLN A 78 -13.92 -20.69 -26.40
N PRO A 79 -12.82 -20.04 -25.94
CA PRO A 79 -12.61 -19.90 -24.50
C PRO A 79 -13.93 -19.40 -23.91
N PRO A 80 -14.38 -19.96 -22.75
CA PRO A 80 -15.64 -19.55 -22.14
C PRO A 80 -15.65 -18.04 -22.17
N ARG A 81 -16.65 -17.44 -22.86
CA ARG A 81 -16.67 -16.01 -23.22
C ARG A 81 -15.93 -15.25 -22.15
N GLY A 82 -14.70 -14.81 -22.47
CA GLY A 82 -13.88 -14.10 -21.50
C GLY A 82 -14.76 -13.01 -20.94
N ILE A 83 -14.90 -12.97 -19.62
CA ILE A 83 -15.61 -11.89 -18.94
C ILE A 83 -15.08 -10.61 -19.54
N THR A 84 -15.94 -9.94 -20.29
CA THR A 84 -15.62 -8.66 -20.89
C THR A 84 -15.66 -7.63 -19.75
N ALA A 85 -15.04 -6.47 -19.95
CA ALA A 85 -15.20 -5.34 -19.02
C ALA A 85 -16.68 -5.07 -18.67
N ASP A 86 -17.61 -5.39 -19.58
CA ASP A 86 -19.05 -5.25 -19.41
C ASP A 86 -19.69 -6.25 -18.41
N ASP A 87 -19.03 -7.37 -18.09
CA ASP A 87 -19.49 -8.33 -17.08
C ASP A 87 -18.95 -8.00 -15.67
N THR A 88 -17.98 -7.09 -15.56
CA THR A 88 -17.32 -6.68 -14.31
C THR A 88 -18.16 -5.86 -13.32
N PRO A 89 -19.21 -5.10 -13.71
CA PRO A 89 -20.18 -4.48 -12.79
C PRO A 89 -20.87 -5.50 -11.86
N ARG A 90 -20.76 -6.81 -12.17
CA ARG A 90 -21.28 -7.91 -11.34
C ARG A 90 -20.37 -8.30 -10.18
N PHE A 91 -19.12 -7.83 -10.10
CA PHE A 91 -18.19 -8.23 -9.03
C PHE A 91 -18.75 -8.01 -7.60
N PRO A 92 -19.33 -6.83 -7.27
CA PRO A 92 -19.99 -6.64 -5.97
C PRO A 92 -21.23 -7.51 -5.78
N ALA A 93 -21.92 -7.91 -6.84
CA ALA A 93 -23.08 -8.79 -6.77
C ALA A 93 -22.68 -10.26 -6.54
N ILE A 94 -21.62 -10.73 -7.21
CA ILE A 94 -21.04 -12.07 -7.03
C ILE A 94 -20.49 -12.23 -5.62
N LEU A 95 -19.72 -11.25 -5.13
CA LEU A 95 -19.21 -11.27 -3.75
C LEU A 95 -20.34 -11.27 -2.71
N ARG A 96 -21.43 -10.52 -2.94
CA ARG A 96 -22.61 -10.57 -2.08
C ARG A 96 -23.25 -11.96 -2.10
N SER A 97 -23.50 -12.53 -3.28
CA SER A 97 -24.08 -13.88 -3.39
C SER A 97 -23.25 -14.94 -2.69
N VAL A 98 -21.91 -14.87 -2.76
CA VAL A 98 -21.02 -15.79 -2.05
C VAL A 98 -21.15 -15.58 -0.54
N ARG A 99 -21.09 -14.33 -0.05
CA ARG A 99 -21.17 -14.02 1.38
C ARG A 99 -22.52 -14.39 1.98
N ASP A 100 -23.60 -14.29 1.21
CA ASP A 100 -24.95 -14.67 1.61
C ASP A 100 -25.10 -16.20 1.74
N ALA A 101 -24.30 -16.97 0.99
CA ALA A 101 -24.26 -18.43 1.06
C ALA A 101 -23.36 -18.99 2.19
N LEU A 102 -22.53 -18.14 2.81
CA LEU A 102 -21.65 -18.54 3.92
C LEU A 102 -22.33 -18.32 5.27
N ASP A 103 -22.00 -19.18 6.25
CA ASP A 103 -22.32 -18.92 7.65
C ASP A 103 -21.57 -17.69 8.17
N GLU A 104 -21.98 -17.14 9.32
CA GLU A 104 -21.38 -15.92 9.87
C GLU A 104 -19.90 -16.08 10.22
N THR A 105 -19.45 -17.29 10.59
CA THR A 105 -18.06 -17.57 10.93
C THR A 105 -17.19 -17.58 9.68
N ASP A 106 -17.64 -18.29 8.65
CA ASP A 106 -16.97 -18.42 7.36
C ASP A 106 -16.94 -17.08 6.62
N ARG A 107 -18.01 -16.29 6.72
CA ARG A 107 -18.06 -14.92 6.21
C ARG A 107 -17.01 -14.03 6.88
N ARG A 108 -16.91 -14.05 8.20
CA ARG A 108 -15.88 -13.31 8.95
C ARG A 108 -14.47 -13.77 8.63
N LEU A 109 -14.28 -15.09 8.47
CA LEU A 109 -13.00 -15.68 8.09
C LEU A 109 -12.58 -15.19 6.70
N LEU A 110 -13.49 -15.26 5.73
CA LEU A 110 -13.25 -14.75 4.37
C LEU A 110 -12.94 -13.25 4.38
N ASP A 111 -13.73 -12.43 5.08
CA ASP A 111 -13.50 -10.98 5.15
C ASP A 111 -12.16 -10.62 5.80
N ALA A 112 -11.73 -11.36 6.82
CA ALA A 112 -10.45 -11.18 7.49
C ALA A 112 -9.26 -11.56 6.60
N ILE A 113 -9.40 -12.62 5.79
CA ILE A 113 -8.37 -13.05 4.84
C ILE A 113 -8.27 -12.06 3.68
N LEU A 114 -9.41 -11.61 3.15
CA LEU A 114 -9.45 -10.72 1.99
C LEU A 114 -9.21 -9.24 2.34
N GLY A 115 -9.37 -8.84 3.61
CA GLY A 115 -9.17 -7.46 4.05
C GLY A 115 -10.29 -6.51 3.62
N ASN A 116 -11.54 -6.97 3.67
CA ASN A 116 -12.71 -6.19 3.24
C ASN A 116 -12.94 -4.98 4.18
N GLY A 117 -12.35 -3.82 3.85
CA GLY A 117 -12.39 -2.60 4.67
C GLY A 117 -11.44 -2.57 5.88
N ARG A 118 -10.54 -3.56 6.00
CA ARG A 118 -9.52 -3.69 7.05
C ARG A 118 -8.23 -4.27 6.48
N ARG A 119 -7.14 -4.26 7.24
CA ARG A 119 -5.89 -4.91 6.82
C ARG A 119 -6.12 -6.43 6.68
N ALA A 120 -5.83 -6.98 5.50
CA ALA A 120 -5.86 -8.42 5.26
C ALA A 120 -4.91 -9.16 6.21
N THR A 121 -5.28 -10.39 6.57
CA THR A 121 -4.53 -11.25 7.49
C THR A 121 -4.32 -12.63 6.90
N THR A 122 -3.32 -13.36 7.38
CA THR A 122 -3.15 -14.77 7.00
C THR A 122 -4.29 -15.62 7.54
N PRO A 123 -4.61 -16.78 6.93
CA PRO A 123 -5.64 -17.68 7.45
C PRO A 123 -5.43 -18.06 8.92
N GLN A 124 -4.17 -18.24 9.35
CA GLN A 124 -3.81 -18.56 10.73
C GLN A 124 -4.06 -17.38 11.67
N ALA A 125 -3.72 -16.16 11.26
CA ALA A 125 -3.99 -14.96 12.06
C ALA A 125 -5.49 -14.69 12.18
N ALA A 126 -6.26 -14.89 11.10
CA ALA A 126 -7.71 -14.80 11.12
C ALA A 126 -8.32 -15.85 12.07
N ALA A 127 -7.83 -17.10 12.04
CA ALA A 127 -8.26 -18.15 12.95
C ALA A 127 -8.04 -17.78 14.43
N ILE A 128 -6.89 -17.19 14.77
CA ILE A 128 -6.59 -16.73 16.14
C ILE A 128 -7.59 -15.65 16.59
N VAL A 129 -7.85 -14.65 15.74
CA VAL A 129 -8.78 -13.56 16.04
C VAL A 129 -10.20 -14.07 16.23
N LEU A 130 -10.61 -15.04 15.40
CA LEU A 130 -11.93 -15.66 15.46
C LEU A 130 -12.04 -16.79 16.49
N ARG A 131 -10.95 -17.09 17.21
CA ARG A 131 -10.85 -18.16 18.21
C ARG A 131 -11.23 -19.55 17.66
N LEU A 132 -10.87 -19.81 16.41
CA LEU A 132 -11.05 -21.12 15.77
C LEU A 132 -9.97 -22.09 16.23
N ALA A 133 -10.33 -23.35 16.45
CA ALA A 133 -9.34 -24.39 16.71
C ALA A 133 -8.53 -24.66 15.42
N ALA A 134 -7.25 -25.03 15.56
CA ALA A 134 -6.38 -25.27 14.40
C ALA A 134 -6.94 -26.36 13.46
N ALA A 135 -7.61 -27.38 14.02
CA ALA A 135 -8.25 -28.46 13.28
C ALA A 135 -9.49 -28.02 12.47
N GLU A 136 -10.10 -26.87 12.79
CA GLU A 136 -11.31 -26.36 12.13
C GLU A 136 -10.99 -25.46 10.92
N LEU A 137 -9.75 -24.96 10.82
CA LEU A 137 -9.39 -23.97 9.83
C LEU A 137 -9.47 -24.51 8.40
N GLU A 138 -8.75 -25.60 8.09
CA GLU A 138 -8.74 -26.16 6.72
C GLU A 138 -10.12 -26.61 6.22
N PRO A 139 -10.94 -27.33 7.02
CA PRO A 139 -12.31 -27.66 6.63
C PRO A 139 -13.15 -26.43 6.28
N ARG A 140 -13.01 -25.32 7.02
CA ARG A 140 -13.73 -24.07 6.75
C ARG A 140 -13.22 -23.36 5.51
N LEU A 141 -11.89 -23.30 5.29
CA LEU A 141 -11.33 -22.75 4.06
C LEU A 141 -11.82 -23.53 2.84
N LEU A 142 -11.89 -24.86 2.94
CA LEU A 142 -12.43 -25.72 1.89
C LEU A 142 -13.92 -25.47 1.66
N ALA A 143 -14.72 -25.31 2.71
CA ALA A 143 -16.15 -24.98 2.61
C ALA A 143 -16.36 -23.63 1.91
N ILE A 144 -15.58 -22.61 2.26
CA ILE A 144 -15.64 -21.29 1.62
C ILE A 144 -15.27 -21.38 0.13
N ARG A 145 -14.20 -22.12 -0.21
CA ARG A 145 -13.87 -22.39 -1.63
C ARG A 145 -14.98 -23.15 -2.33
N GLY A 146 -15.66 -24.09 -1.66
CA GLY A 146 -16.83 -24.78 -2.20
C GLY A 146 -17.98 -23.82 -2.53
N ALA A 147 -18.26 -22.85 -1.67
CA ALA A 147 -19.25 -21.80 -1.92
C ALA A 147 -18.85 -20.91 -3.11
N LEU A 148 -17.58 -20.47 -3.16
CA LEU A 148 -17.03 -19.74 -4.30
C LEU A 148 -17.15 -20.54 -5.61
N ALA A 149 -16.86 -21.84 -5.57
CA ALA A 149 -16.98 -22.73 -6.71
C ALA A 149 -18.43 -22.81 -7.22
N THR A 150 -19.39 -22.80 -6.31
CA THR A 150 -20.82 -22.92 -6.64
C THR A 150 -21.36 -21.62 -7.24
N HIS A 151 -20.97 -20.47 -6.71
CA HIS A 151 -21.57 -19.18 -7.06
C HIS A 151 -20.76 -18.34 -8.05
N ALA A 152 -19.45 -18.60 -8.20
CA ALA A 152 -18.52 -17.70 -8.88
C ALA A 152 -17.46 -18.40 -9.75
N ARG A 153 -17.47 -19.73 -9.89
CA ARG A 153 -16.39 -20.47 -10.57
C ARG A 153 -16.06 -19.98 -11.98
N PRO A 154 -17.01 -19.82 -12.91
CA PRO A 154 -16.67 -19.34 -14.26
C PRO A 154 -15.97 -17.97 -14.24
N TRP A 155 -16.32 -17.14 -13.26
CA TRP A 155 -15.71 -15.83 -13.07
C TRP A 155 -14.32 -15.92 -12.46
N LEU A 156 -14.14 -16.72 -11.41
CA LEU A 156 -12.85 -16.93 -10.77
C LEU A 156 -11.84 -17.61 -11.69
N ASP A 157 -12.27 -18.59 -12.49
CA ASP A 157 -11.42 -19.31 -13.43
C ASP A 157 -10.94 -18.36 -14.55
N ALA A 158 -11.83 -17.52 -15.10
CA ALA A 158 -11.44 -16.51 -16.09
C ALA A 158 -10.48 -15.45 -15.52
N MET A 159 -10.71 -15.01 -14.27
CA MET A 159 -9.83 -14.06 -13.57
C MET A 159 -8.47 -14.67 -13.24
N LEU A 160 -8.44 -15.95 -12.87
CA LEU A 160 -7.20 -16.69 -12.68
C LEU A 160 -6.44 -16.84 -14.00
N ASP A 161 -7.11 -17.19 -15.10
CA ASP A 161 -6.49 -17.28 -16.42
C ASP A 161 -5.90 -15.94 -16.87
N GLU A 162 -6.62 -14.83 -16.65
CA GLU A 162 -6.11 -13.48 -16.89
C GLU A 162 -4.90 -13.18 -16.01
N ALA A 163 -5.01 -13.39 -14.69
CA ALA A 163 -3.89 -13.19 -13.77
C ALA A 163 -2.67 -14.01 -14.16
N GLN A 164 -2.83 -15.26 -14.60
CA GLN A 164 -1.74 -16.11 -15.04
C GLN A 164 -1.07 -15.58 -16.30
N ARG A 165 -1.84 -15.07 -17.28
CA ARG A 165 -1.28 -14.40 -18.46
C ARG A 165 -0.49 -13.15 -18.08
N GLU A 166 -1.05 -12.31 -17.23
CA GLU A 166 -0.40 -11.09 -16.75
C GLU A 166 0.86 -11.39 -15.93
N LEU A 167 0.80 -12.39 -15.05
CA LEU A 167 1.97 -12.87 -14.30
C LEU A 167 3.07 -13.38 -15.23
N LEU A 168 2.74 -14.03 -16.35
CA LEU A 168 3.73 -14.44 -17.36
C LEU A 168 4.37 -13.25 -18.07
N ILE A 169 3.62 -12.16 -18.30
CA ILE A 169 4.11 -10.92 -18.91
C ILE A 169 5.03 -10.17 -17.94
N HIS A 170 4.70 -10.21 -16.64
CA HIS A 170 5.41 -9.49 -15.59
C HIS A 170 6.36 -10.37 -14.75
N ASP A 171 6.94 -11.40 -15.37
CA ASP A 171 7.96 -12.30 -14.79
C ASP A 171 7.64 -12.84 -13.38
N GLY A 172 6.35 -13.14 -13.16
CA GLY A 172 5.83 -13.80 -11.97
C GLY A 172 5.39 -12.86 -10.85
N VAL A 173 5.29 -11.55 -11.07
CA VAL A 173 4.79 -10.59 -10.07
C VAL A 173 3.82 -9.60 -10.70
N LEU A 174 2.62 -9.48 -10.15
CA LEU A 174 1.56 -8.63 -10.67
C LEU A 174 1.05 -7.68 -9.59
N GLY A 175 1.22 -6.38 -9.80
CA GLY A 175 0.59 -5.33 -9.00
C GLY A 175 -0.62 -4.74 -9.72
N ILE A 176 -1.47 -4.00 -9.00
CA ILE A 176 -2.65 -3.33 -9.59
C ILE A 176 -2.23 -2.35 -10.68
N ASP A 177 -1.17 -1.60 -10.45
CA ASP A 177 -0.67 -0.58 -11.38
C ASP A 177 -0.14 -1.20 -12.69
N SER A 178 0.22 -2.49 -12.66
CA SER A 178 0.70 -3.24 -13.82
C SER A 178 -0.43 -3.85 -14.66
N LEU A 179 -1.67 -3.91 -14.14
CA LEU A 179 -2.79 -4.49 -14.88
C LEU A 179 -3.12 -3.65 -16.12
N ALA A 180 -3.32 -4.33 -17.26
CA ALA A 180 -3.69 -3.71 -18.52
C ALA A 180 -4.97 -2.86 -18.40
N SER A 181 -5.02 -1.75 -19.13
CA SER A 181 -6.24 -0.93 -19.20
C SER A 181 -7.37 -1.72 -19.86
N GLY A 182 -8.53 -1.81 -19.20
CA GLY A 182 -9.68 -2.60 -19.66
C GLY A 182 -9.60 -4.10 -19.36
N SER A 183 -8.57 -4.55 -18.64
CA SER A 183 -8.54 -5.92 -18.11
C SER A 183 -9.67 -6.12 -17.09
N ALA A 184 -10.27 -7.30 -17.03
CA ALA A 184 -11.38 -7.53 -16.11
C ALA A 184 -10.91 -7.54 -14.65
N LEU A 185 -9.63 -7.86 -14.39
CA LEU A 185 -8.99 -7.63 -13.09
C LEU A 185 -8.90 -6.16 -12.72
N ARG A 186 -8.47 -5.30 -13.66
CA ARG A 186 -8.37 -3.85 -13.44
C ARG A 186 -9.74 -3.26 -13.15
N GLU A 187 -10.74 -3.65 -13.93
CA GLU A 187 -12.12 -3.21 -13.71
C GLU A 187 -12.69 -3.71 -12.38
N ALA A 188 -12.40 -4.95 -11.98
CA ALA A 188 -12.83 -5.48 -10.70
C ALA A 188 -12.18 -4.70 -9.54
N SER A 189 -10.91 -4.34 -9.68
CA SER A 189 -10.17 -3.52 -8.72
C SER A 189 -10.76 -2.11 -8.60
N ASN A 190 -11.16 -1.48 -9.72
CA ASN A 190 -11.76 -0.15 -9.73
C ASN A 190 -13.13 -0.10 -9.01
N HIS A 191 -13.90 -1.19 -9.08
CA HIS A 191 -15.23 -1.29 -8.48
C HIS A 191 -15.23 -1.92 -7.08
N ALA A 192 -14.09 -2.39 -6.59
CA ALA A 192 -13.94 -2.96 -5.26
C ALA A 192 -13.80 -1.86 -4.18
N PRO A 193 -14.26 -2.10 -2.94
CA PRO A 193 -13.99 -1.19 -1.82
C PRO A 193 -12.49 -1.12 -1.46
N ASP A 194 -11.74 -2.19 -1.73
CA ASP A 194 -10.28 -2.24 -1.67
C ASP A 194 -9.78 -2.67 -3.07
N PRO A 195 -8.96 -1.87 -3.75
CA PRO A 195 -8.41 -2.21 -5.05
C PRO A 195 -7.66 -3.55 -5.10
N LEU A 196 -7.12 -4.04 -3.97
CA LEU A 196 -6.38 -5.31 -3.87
C LEU A 196 -7.30 -6.52 -3.70
N LEU A 197 -8.59 -6.32 -3.48
CA LEU A 197 -9.54 -7.37 -3.19
C LEU A 197 -9.59 -8.47 -4.28
N PRO A 198 -9.61 -8.16 -5.59
CA PRO A 198 -9.62 -9.19 -6.63
C PRO A 198 -8.37 -10.06 -6.62
N LEU A 199 -7.18 -9.47 -6.44
CA LEU A 199 -5.92 -10.22 -6.39
C LEU A 199 -5.88 -11.17 -5.19
N ARG A 200 -6.33 -10.71 -4.02
CA ARG A 200 -6.45 -11.56 -2.81
C ARG A 200 -7.46 -12.68 -2.99
N LEU A 201 -8.57 -12.40 -3.67
CA LEU A 201 -9.58 -13.40 -3.96
C LEU A 201 -9.04 -14.50 -4.88
N ILE A 202 -8.25 -14.15 -5.91
CA ILE A 202 -7.59 -15.13 -6.78
C ILE A 202 -6.60 -15.98 -6.00
N ALA A 203 -5.76 -15.39 -5.13
CA ALA A 203 -4.84 -16.16 -4.30
C ALA A 203 -5.55 -17.05 -3.28
N PHE A 204 -6.70 -16.61 -2.77
CA PHE A 204 -7.53 -17.44 -1.93
C PHE A 204 -8.15 -18.61 -2.72
N TRP A 205 -8.55 -18.37 -3.97
CA TRP A 205 -9.15 -19.36 -4.87
C TRP A 205 -8.15 -20.43 -5.32
N SER A 206 -6.92 -20.04 -5.70
CA SER A 206 -5.87 -20.94 -6.20
C SER A 206 -4.54 -20.78 -5.42
N PRO A 207 -4.52 -21.16 -4.12
CA PRO A 207 -3.32 -21.06 -3.28
C PRO A 207 -2.15 -21.94 -3.75
N GLU A 208 -2.43 -22.98 -4.53
CA GLU A 208 -1.45 -23.89 -5.12
C GLU A 208 -0.69 -23.28 -6.30
N SER A 209 -1.21 -22.21 -6.89
CA SER A 209 -0.63 -21.57 -8.06
C SER A 209 -0.04 -20.20 -7.74
N VAL A 210 -0.73 -19.42 -6.91
CA VAL A 210 -0.39 -18.02 -6.66
C VAL A 210 -0.59 -17.63 -5.19
N THR A 211 0.12 -16.59 -4.75
CA THR A 211 0.02 -16.03 -3.40
C THR A 211 0.07 -14.52 -3.44
N VAL A 212 -0.52 -13.83 -2.46
CA VAL A 212 -0.35 -12.39 -2.30
C VAL A 212 0.76 -12.09 -1.30
N GLU A 213 1.67 -11.19 -1.67
CA GLU A 213 2.67 -10.62 -0.77
C GLU A 213 2.63 -9.09 -0.85
N GLY A 214 2.26 -8.44 0.26
CA GLY A 214 1.96 -7.01 0.30
C GLY A 214 0.84 -6.65 -0.68
N ASP A 215 1.17 -5.83 -1.67
CA ASP A 215 0.23 -5.31 -2.68
C ASP A 215 0.37 -6.03 -4.04
N HIS A 216 1.02 -7.20 -4.09
CA HIS A 216 1.30 -7.92 -5.33
C HIS A 216 0.83 -9.37 -5.27
N LEU A 217 0.35 -9.87 -6.39
CA LEU A 217 0.15 -11.30 -6.66
C LEU A 217 1.45 -11.90 -7.20
N CYS A 218 1.87 -13.03 -6.67
CA CYS A 218 3.12 -13.71 -7.00
C CYS A 218 2.83 -15.09 -7.60
N ALA A 219 3.51 -15.46 -8.68
CA ALA A 219 3.41 -16.75 -9.37
C ALA A 219 4.16 -17.86 -8.63
N ILE A 220 3.80 -18.06 -7.37
CA ILE A 220 4.31 -19.10 -6.49
C ILE A 220 3.21 -19.52 -5.53
N ALA A 221 3.11 -20.84 -5.27
CA ALA A 221 2.19 -21.37 -4.29
C ALA A 221 2.45 -20.76 -2.90
N ALA A 222 1.40 -20.51 -2.13
CA ALA A 222 1.52 -19.98 -0.78
C ALA A 222 2.39 -20.87 0.12
N SER A 223 2.31 -22.19 -0.06
CA SER A 223 3.13 -23.18 0.66
C SER A 223 4.59 -23.19 0.23
N ALA A 224 4.90 -22.81 -1.01
CA ALA A 224 6.26 -22.84 -1.57
C ALA A 224 7.03 -21.54 -1.33
N LEU A 225 6.36 -20.42 -1.05
CA LEU A 225 7.01 -19.13 -0.81
C LEU A 225 8.02 -19.15 0.36
N PRO A 226 7.71 -19.72 1.54
CA PRO A 226 8.67 -19.78 2.64
C PRO A 226 9.96 -20.54 2.29
N ASP A 227 9.83 -21.65 1.55
CA ASP A 227 10.97 -22.46 1.11
C ASP A 227 11.79 -21.73 0.05
N PHE A 228 11.13 -21.04 -0.88
CA PHE A 228 11.79 -20.19 -1.86
C PHE A 228 12.57 -19.05 -1.19
N VAL A 229 11.96 -18.33 -0.24
CA VAL A 229 12.63 -17.28 0.55
C VAL A 229 13.84 -17.84 1.30
N ARG A 230 13.71 -19.04 1.89
CA ARG A 230 14.82 -19.73 2.57
C ARG A 230 15.95 -20.08 1.60
N ALA A 231 15.62 -20.56 0.40
CA ALA A 231 16.60 -20.86 -0.64
C ALA A 231 17.35 -19.59 -1.09
N VAL A 232 16.61 -18.49 -1.35
CA VAL A 232 17.22 -17.19 -1.70
C VAL A 232 18.17 -16.73 -0.60
N ARG A 233 17.73 -16.77 0.66
CA ARG A 233 18.55 -16.39 1.82
C ARG A 233 19.82 -17.25 1.92
N GLY A 234 19.71 -18.56 1.77
CA GLY A 234 20.86 -19.47 1.82
C GLY A 234 21.91 -19.17 0.74
N GLN A 235 21.49 -18.75 -0.45
CA GLN A 235 22.43 -18.33 -1.50
C GLN A 235 23.07 -16.97 -1.19
N LEU A 236 22.29 -16.02 -0.65
CA LEU A 236 22.79 -14.71 -0.24
C LEU A 236 23.79 -14.80 0.93
N GLU A 237 23.65 -15.78 1.82
CA GLU A 237 24.59 -16.02 2.93
C GLU A 237 25.92 -16.64 2.45
N ARG A 238 25.91 -17.38 1.34
CA ARG A 238 27.12 -17.96 0.73
C ARG A 238 27.93 -16.95 -0.08
N GLY A 239 27.28 -15.92 -0.61
CA GLY A 239 27.93 -14.87 -1.39
C GLY A 239 28.20 -13.61 -0.57
N THR A 240 29.29 -12.91 -0.88
CA THR A 240 29.54 -11.57 -0.33
C THR A 240 28.88 -10.53 -1.24
N PRO A 241 27.89 -9.73 -0.78
CA PRO A 241 27.30 -8.67 -1.60
C PRO A 241 28.36 -7.65 -2.07
N PRO A 242 28.23 -7.08 -3.28
CA PRO A 242 27.11 -7.23 -4.22
C PRO A 242 27.12 -8.55 -4.99
N ILE A 243 25.96 -9.20 -5.12
CA ILE A 243 25.77 -10.43 -5.90
C ILE A 243 24.97 -10.10 -7.15
N ARG A 244 25.37 -10.57 -8.32
CA ARG A 244 24.58 -10.38 -9.55
C ARG A 244 23.28 -11.16 -9.46
N VAL A 245 22.16 -10.52 -9.77
CA VAL A 245 20.83 -11.16 -9.72
C VAL A 245 20.77 -12.35 -10.67
N ALA A 246 21.44 -12.26 -11.83
CA ALA A 246 21.56 -13.37 -12.77
C ALA A 246 22.27 -14.60 -12.17
N ASP A 247 23.36 -14.39 -11.43
CA ASP A 247 24.10 -15.49 -10.79
C ASP A 247 23.26 -16.14 -9.69
N LEU A 248 22.52 -15.32 -8.93
CA LEU A 248 21.57 -15.81 -7.92
C LEU A 248 20.42 -16.60 -8.57
N ALA A 249 19.88 -16.13 -9.68
CA ALA A 249 18.84 -16.83 -10.44
C ALA A 249 19.35 -18.18 -10.97
N ALA A 250 20.57 -18.22 -11.49
CA ALA A 250 21.21 -19.45 -11.95
C ALA A 250 21.45 -20.45 -10.80
N ALA A 251 21.93 -19.97 -9.64
CA ALA A 251 22.15 -20.81 -8.46
C ALA A 251 20.84 -21.39 -7.89
N LEU A 252 19.73 -20.68 -8.05
CA LEU A 252 18.38 -21.12 -7.69
C LEU A 252 17.69 -21.91 -8.80
N GLN A 253 18.34 -22.10 -9.95
CA GLN A 253 17.79 -22.75 -11.15
C GLN A 253 16.44 -22.14 -11.57
N LEU A 254 16.32 -20.82 -11.45
CA LEU A 254 15.09 -20.12 -11.78
C LEU A 254 14.96 -19.93 -13.30
N PRO A 255 13.79 -20.22 -13.88
CA PRO A 255 13.53 -19.87 -15.26
C PRO A 255 13.51 -18.33 -15.41
N PRO A 256 13.86 -17.80 -16.60
CA PRO A 256 13.87 -16.35 -16.85
C PRO A 256 12.55 -15.66 -16.47
N ARG A 257 11.42 -16.34 -16.66
CA ARG A 257 10.06 -15.85 -16.34
C ARG A 257 9.75 -15.72 -14.84
N ARG A 258 10.73 -15.92 -13.96
CA ARG A 258 10.61 -15.71 -12.50
C ARG A 258 11.59 -14.65 -12.00
N HIS A 259 12.14 -13.86 -12.92
CA HIS A 259 13.08 -12.78 -12.59
C HIS A 259 12.45 -11.73 -11.68
N ALA A 260 11.25 -11.23 -12.01
CA ALA A 260 10.56 -10.27 -11.15
C ALA A 260 10.17 -10.86 -9.78
N LEU A 261 9.84 -12.15 -9.72
CA LEU A 261 9.62 -12.84 -8.44
C LEU A 261 10.86 -12.82 -7.55
N LEU A 262 12.04 -13.12 -8.12
CA LEU A 262 13.31 -13.02 -7.40
C LEU A 262 13.58 -11.59 -6.91
N LEU A 263 13.39 -10.60 -7.78
CA LEU A 263 13.54 -9.18 -7.42
C LEU A 263 12.56 -8.76 -6.32
N HIS A 264 11.31 -9.22 -6.37
CA HIS A 264 10.31 -8.94 -5.35
C HIS A 264 10.72 -9.54 -4.01
N VAL A 265 11.14 -10.80 -3.97
CA VAL A 265 11.64 -11.43 -2.74
C VAL A 265 12.85 -10.69 -2.19
N LEU A 266 13.81 -10.35 -3.04
CA LEU A 266 14.99 -9.59 -2.63
C LEU A 266 14.62 -8.24 -2.01
N VAL A 267 13.82 -7.43 -2.71
CA VAL A 267 13.57 -6.03 -2.33
C VAL A 267 12.50 -5.92 -1.24
N ARG A 268 11.39 -6.65 -1.35
CA ARG A 268 10.22 -6.48 -0.49
C ARG A 268 10.23 -7.40 0.73
N ILE A 269 10.69 -8.65 0.58
CA ILE A 269 10.69 -9.63 1.68
C ILE A 269 12.02 -9.60 2.44
N LEU A 270 13.15 -9.63 1.73
CA LEU A 270 14.49 -9.68 2.33
C LEU A 270 15.12 -8.29 2.53
N GLY A 271 14.50 -7.24 1.97
CA GLY A 271 14.93 -5.86 2.13
C GLY A 271 16.21 -5.48 1.39
N PHE A 272 16.72 -6.29 0.47
CA PHE A 272 17.92 -6.01 -0.34
C PHE A 272 17.72 -4.78 -1.23
N GLY A 273 18.81 -4.03 -1.45
CA GLY A 273 18.83 -3.00 -2.49
C GLY A 273 19.24 -3.62 -3.82
N VAL A 274 18.44 -3.45 -4.87
CA VAL A 274 18.85 -3.82 -6.23
C VAL A 274 19.22 -2.55 -6.99
N ALA A 275 20.37 -2.57 -7.67
CA ALA A 275 20.84 -1.51 -8.55
C ALA A 275 21.28 -2.11 -9.89
N VAL A 276 21.21 -1.32 -10.96
CA VAL A 276 21.73 -1.70 -12.28
C VAL A 276 23.14 -1.12 -12.40
N ASP A 277 24.14 -2.00 -12.41
CA ASP A 277 25.53 -1.66 -12.69
C ASP A 277 25.81 -1.81 -14.19
N PRO A 278 26.46 -0.84 -14.86
CA PRO A 278 26.73 -0.90 -16.31
C PRO A 278 27.59 -2.08 -16.76
N ARG A 279 28.40 -2.67 -15.87
CA ARG A 279 29.30 -3.80 -16.18
C ARG A 279 28.73 -5.12 -15.69
N LEU A 280 28.14 -5.13 -14.50
CA LEU A 280 27.67 -6.35 -13.84
C LEU A 280 26.19 -6.65 -14.09
N GLY A 281 25.43 -5.69 -14.63
CA GLY A 281 23.98 -5.76 -14.75
C GLY A 281 23.29 -5.53 -13.42
N GLU A 282 22.15 -6.19 -13.20
CA GLU A 282 21.45 -6.09 -11.92
C GLU A 282 22.25 -6.74 -10.78
N VAL A 283 22.49 -5.98 -9.72
CA VAL A 283 23.22 -6.41 -8.53
C VAL A 283 22.38 -6.21 -7.28
N ALA A 284 22.25 -7.28 -6.49
CA ALA A 284 21.67 -7.25 -5.16
C ALA A 284 22.76 -6.89 -4.14
N GLY A 285 22.65 -5.69 -3.56
CA GLY A 285 23.47 -5.21 -2.45
C GLY A 285 22.81 -5.47 -1.10
N ARG A 286 23.59 -5.34 -0.01
CA ARG A 286 23.13 -5.54 1.38
C ARG A 286 21.73 -4.97 1.65
N PRO A 287 20.96 -5.57 2.59
CA PRO A 287 19.66 -5.05 3.00
C PRO A 287 19.69 -3.53 3.15
N ARG A 288 18.75 -2.83 2.52
CA ARG A 288 18.47 -1.41 2.75
C ARG A 288 18.10 -1.25 4.22
N ARG A 289 19.12 -1.17 5.08
CA ARG A 289 18.94 -0.77 6.46
C ARG A 289 18.20 0.56 6.45
N THR A 290 17.14 0.67 7.24
CA THR A 290 16.48 1.94 7.51
C THR A 290 17.50 2.92 8.10
N MET A 291 17.19 4.23 8.08
CA MET A 291 18.08 5.21 8.71
C MET A 291 18.31 4.87 10.20
N ALA A 292 17.28 4.40 10.90
CA ALA A 292 17.38 3.94 12.29
C ALA A 292 18.33 2.74 12.42
N GLU A 293 18.18 1.68 11.63
CA GLU A 293 19.08 0.51 11.71
C GLU A 293 20.54 0.83 11.36
N ARG A 294 20.76 1.80 10.46
CA ARG A 294 22.11 2.30 10.15
C ARG A 294 22.71 3.05 11.35
N LEU A 295 21.93 3.94 11.96
CA LEU A 295 22.32 4.70 13.14
C LEU A 295 22.59 3.79 14.35
N GLU A 296 21.73 2.79 14.56
CA GLU A 296 21.89 1.79 15.60
C GLU A 296 23.19 1.02 15.41
N ALA A 297 23.50 0.56 14.20
CA ALA A 297 24.77 -0.10 13.92
C ALA A 297 26.00 0.80 14.20
N LEU A 298 25.93 2.10 13.88
CA LEU A 298 27.02 3.03 14.18
C LEU A 298 27.21 3.27 15.69
N LEU A 299 26.11 3.29 16.44
CA LEU A 299 26.13 3.47 17.89
C LEU A 299 26.49 2.19 18.63
N LEU A 300 26.12 1.01 18.12
CA LEU A 300 26.57 -0.28 18.63
C LEU A 300 28.09 -0.39 18.59
N ASP A 301 28.71 0.05 17.49
CA ASP A 301 30.17 0.03 17.30
C ASP A 301 30.92 1.10 18.14
N ALA A 302 30.20 2.04 18.76
CA ALA A 302 30.79 3.09 19.58
C ALA A 302 30.60 2.78 21.08
N PRO A 303 31.67 2.70 21.90
CA PRO A 303 31.53 2.47 23.34
C PRO A 303 30.92 3.67 24.08
N GLU A 304 31.14 4.88 23.57
CA GLU A 304 30.70 6.14 24.18
C GLU A 304 29.59 6.83 23.38
N PRO A 305 28.82 7.76 24.00
CA PRO A 305 27.90 8.62 23.27
C PRO A 305 28.60 9.44 22.18
N VAL A 306 28.03 9.44 20.98
CA VAL A 306 28.66 10.01 19.78
C VAL A 306 28.00 11.35 19.43
N ALA A 307 28.78 12.36 19.07
CA ALA A 307 28.23 13.62 18.59
C ALA A 307 27.49 13.42 17.26
N VAL A 308 26.41 14.16 17.04
CA VAL A 308 25.59 14.00 15.82
C VAL A 308 26.38 14.29 14.53
N ASP A 309 27.35 15.21 14.59
CA ASP A 309 28.21 15.52 13.44
C ASP A 309 29.17 14.36 13.13
N ASP A 310 29.67 13.66 14.15
CA ASP A 310 30.49 12.46 13.98
C ASP A 310 29.65 11.28 13.47
N LEU A 311 28.41 11.13 13.95
CA LEU A 311 27.49 10.11 13.42
C LEU A 311 27.18 10.36 11.93
N LEU A 312 27.01 11.63 11.52
CA LEU A 312 26.82 11.99 10.13
C LEU A 312 28.05 11.62 9.28
N PHE A 313 29.25 11.90 9.78
CA PHE A 313 30.50 11.54 9.12
C PHE A 313 30.63 10.01 8.96
N ARG A 314 30.51 9.26 10.06
CA ARG A 314 30.56 7.79 10.05
C ARG A 314 29.48 7.17 9.15
N HIS A 315 28.29 7.76 9.10
CA HIS A 315 27.25 7.30 8.19
C HIS A 315 27.61 7.58 6.74
N ARG A 316 28.14 8.77 6.42
CA ARG A 316 28.57 9.10 5.06
C ARG A 316 29.62 8.12 4.56
N ASP A 317 30.59 7.79 5.41
CA ASP A 317 31.66 6.86 5.07
C ASP A 317 31.14 5.43 4.88
N ARG A 318 30.21 4.96 5.73
CA ARG A 318 29.76 3.56 5.72
C ARG A 318 28.55 3.30 4.82
N PHE A 319 27.66 4.27 4.66
CA PHE A 319 26.35 4.10 4.02
C PHE A 319 26.01 5.17 2.98
N GLY A 320 26.93 6.09 2.68
CA GLY A 320 26.74 7.17 1.73
C GLY A 320 26.00 8.39 2.27
N ALA A 321 25.73 9.35 1.39
CA ALA A 321 25.21 10.67 1.76
C ALA A 321 23.81 10.62 2.41
N ALA A 322 23.63 11.39 3.49
CA ALA A 322 22.35 11.58 4.16
C ALA A 322 22.13 13.07 4.45
N LYS A 323 20.87 13.53 4.39
CA LYS A 323 20.50 14.89 4.83
C LYS A 323 20.47 14.93 6.35
N ARG A 324 21.10 15.96 6.95
CA ARG A 324 21.12 16.18 8.40
C ARG A 324 19.72 16.21 9.04
N ALA A 325 18.71 16.75 8.34
CA ALA A 325 17.33 16.73 8.80
C ALA A 325 16.79 15.30 8.98
N ARG A 326 16.96 14.41 7.98
CA ARG A 326 16.53 13.00 8.07
C ARG A 326 17.22 12.24 9.20
N PHE A 327 18.44 12.64 9.51
CA PHE A 327 19.23 12.08 10.61
C PHE A 327 18.63 12.42 11.96
N HIS A 328 18.35 13.71 12.19
CA HIS A 328 17.66 14.17 13.39
C HIS A 328 16.26 13.55 13.51
N ASP A 329 15.50 13.52 12.42
CA ASP A 329 14.17 12.92 12.42
C ASP A 329 14.22 11.45 12.87
N ALA A 330 15.16 10.66 12.34
CA ALA A 330 15.32 9.26 12.74
C ALA A 330 15.75 9.10 14.20
N LEU A 331 16.69 9.93 14.68
CA LEU A 331 17.16 9.92 16.07
C LEU A 331 16.03 10.28 17.07
N PHE A 332 15.16 11.22 16.74
CA PHE A 332 14.04 11.63 17.61
C PHE A 332 12.79 10.74 17.48
N ALA A 333 12.52 10.20 16.29
CA ALA A 333 11.31 9.42 16.05
C ALA A 333 11.43 7.98 16.58
N HIS A 334 12.63 7.41 16.59
CA HIS A 334 12.82 6.03 17.02
C HIS A 334 13.12 5.94 18.51
N GLY A 335 12.36 5.12 19.23
CA GLY A 335 12.50 4.96 20.68
C GLY A 335 13.81 4.30 21.15
N THR A 336 14.66 3.86 20.22
CA THR A 336 15.95 3.19 20.48
C THR A 336 17.06 4.16 20.84
N PHE A 337 16.98 5.41 20.39
CA PHE A 337 18.03 6.40 20.59
C PHE A 337 17.74 7.29 21.78
N LEU A 338 18.80 7.78 22.40
CA LEU A 338 18.73 8.68 23.54
C LEU A 338 19.77 9.78 23.38
N GLU A 339 19.33 11.04 23.50
CA GLU A 339 20.25 12.17 23.64
C GLU A 339 20.67 12.24 25.11
N VAL A 340 21.98 12.22 25.38
CA VAL A 340 22.55 12.15 26.74
C VAL A 340 23.42 13.36 27.10
N GLY A 341 23.44 14.35 26.20
CA GLY A 341 24.22 15.57 26.31
C GLY A 341 24.05 16.41 25.04
N PRO A 342 24.64 17.62 24.98
CA PRO A 342 24.48 18.53 23.85
C PRO A 342 24.87 17.88 22.52
N ARG A 343 23.87 17.55 21.70
CA ARG A 343 24.05 16.90 20.39
C ARG A 343 24.78 15.55 20.47
N ARG A 344 24.80 14.90 21.63
CA ARG A 344 25.43 13.59 21.85
C ARG A 344 24.38 12.50 22.01
N TRP A 345 24.49 11.47 21.20
CA TRP A 345 23.51 10.40 21.10
C TRP A 345 24.10 9.05 21.50
N SER A 346 23.28 8.23 22.12
CA SER A 346 23.61 6.87 22.54
C SER A 346 22.42 5.94 22.34
N LEU A 347 22.64 4.64 22.52
CA LEU A 347 21.57 3.65 22.54
C LEU A 347 20.87 3.71 23.89
N ARG A 348 19.54 3.82 23.89
CA ARG A 348 18.71 3.82 25.09
C ARG A 348 19.03 2.62 26.00
N ALA A 349 19.22 1.45 25.41
CA ALA A 349 19.50 0.20 26.14
C ALA A 349 20.70 0.32 27.10
N ARG A 350 21.66 1.22 26.84
CA ARG A 350 22.83 1.44 27.70
C ARG A 350 22.55 2.32 28.93
N HIS A 351 21.42 3.02 28.96
CA HIS A 351 21.08 3.99 30.01
C HIS A 351 19.80 3.60 30.75
N LEU A 352 19.37 2.33 30.67
CA LEU A 352 18.12 1.89 31.28
C LEU A 352 18.11 2.10 32.79
N ASP A 353 19.22 1.81 33.49
CA ASP A 353 19.32 1.97 34.94
C ASP A 353 19.21 3.45 35.36
N GLU A 354 19.89 4.35 34.64
CA GLU A 354 19.80 5.80 34.88
C GLU A 354 18.39 6.35 34.60
N LEU A 355 17.74 5.85 33.55
CA LEU A 355 16.37 6.22 33.21
C LEU A 355 15.38 5.72 34.27
N GLU A 356 15.58 4.51 34.80
CA GLU A 356 14.74 3.95 35.85
C GLU A 356 14.87 4.73 37.15
N LEU A 357 16.09 5.14 37.51
CA LEU A 357 16.36 5.99 38.68
C LEU A 357 15.70 7.37 38.56
N LEU A 358 15.62 7.94 37.35
CA LEU A 358 15.02 9.26 37.09
C LEU A 358 13.50 9.21 36.84
N ARG A 359 12.92 8.02 36.69
CA ARG A 359 11.48 7.85 36.39
C ARG A 359 10.56 8.51 37.43
N PRO A 360 10.77 8.35 38.76
CA PRO A 360 9.91 8.99 39.75
C PRO A 360 9.92 10.52 39.65
N GLU A 361 11.07 11.09 39.32
CA GLU A 361 11.24 12.54 39.16
C GLU A 361 10.55 13.04 37.89
N ALA A 362 10.63 12.30 36.78
CA ALA A 362 9.87 12.61 35.57
C ALA A 362 8.36 12.59 35.82
N GLU A 363 7.85 11.60 36.55
CA GLU A 363 6.43 11.49 36.91
C GLU A 363 5.99 12.64 37.83
N ARG A 364 6.84 13.05 38.79
CA ARG A 364 6.61 14.19 39.66
C ARG A 364 6.49 15.48 38.83
N ILE A 365 7.44 15.72 37.92
CA ILE A 365 7.46 16.88 37.02
C ILE A 365 6.20 16.89 36.12
N ALA A 366 5.84 15.76 35.52
CA ALA A 366 4.66 15.67 34.66
C ALA A 366 3.37 16.00 35.43
N ARG A 367 3.22 15.47 36.66
CA ARG A 367 2.08 15.80 37.54
C ARG A 367 2.05 17.27 37.92
N GLU A 368 3.19 17.86 38.25
CA GLU A 368 3.30 19.28 38.60
C GLU A 368 2.92 20.19 37.42
N ILE A 369 3.43 19.90 36.21
CA ILE A 369 3.08 20.62 34.98
C ILE A 369 1.56 20.61 34.76
N VAL A 370 0.94 19.43 34.87
CA VAL A 370 -0.51 19.26 34.68
C VAL A 370 -1.31 19.96 35.77
N ALA A 371 -0.90 19.83 37.04
CA ALA A 371 -1.62 20.41 38.18
C ALA A 371 -1.55 21.95 38.21
N THR A 372 -0.40 22.52 37.84
CA THR A 372 -0.18 23.97 37.82
C THR A 372 -0.58 24.63 36.50
N ASP A 373 -0.91 23.83 35.48
CA ASP A 373 -1.18 24.26 34.12
C ASP A 373 -0.07 25.17 33.54
N SER A 374 1.18 24.94 33.97
CA SER A 374 2.32 25.82 33.71
C SER A 374 3.33 25.21 32.73
N ARG A 375 4.18 26.06 32.16
CA ARG A 375 5.33 25.63 31.35
C ARG A 375 6.52 25.41 32.26
N ARG A 376 7.22 24.28 32.10
CA ARG A 376 8.48 24.00 32.79
C ARG A 376 9.64 23.88 31.82
N SER A 377 10.78 24.45 32.18
CA SER A 377 12.02 24.42 31.41
C SER A 377 13.10 23.67 32.18
N LEU A 378 13.52 22.49 31.69
CA LEU A 378 14.63 21.76 32.32
C LEU A 378 15.94 22.54 32.21
N GLY A 379 16.09 23.42 31.21
CA GLY A 379 17.25 24.29 31.09
C GLY A 379 17.33 25.36 32.18
N GLU A 380 16.20 25.78 32.76
CA GLU A 380 16.18 26.66 33.94
C GLU A 380 16.61 25.90 35.19
N ASP A 381 16.14 24.65 35.34
CA ASP A 381 16.55 23.76 36.43
C ASP A 381 18.06 23.46 36.40
N VAL A 382 18.66 23.37 35.20
CA VAL A 382 20.13 23.27 35.06
C VAL A 382 20.82 24.58 35.44
N ARG A 383 20.32 25.73 34.98
CA ARG A 383 20.92 27.05 35.28
C ARG A 383 20.87 27.39 36.77
N SER A 384 19.83 26.96 37.47
CA SER A 384 19.68 27.16 38.92
C SER A 384 20.50 26.17 39.75
N GLY A 385 21.13 25.17 39.12
CA GLY A 385 21.87 24.11 39.79
C GLY A 385 21.00 23.03 40.42
N ALA A 386 19.68 23.06 40.23
CA ALA A 386 18.76 22.04 40.73
C ALA A 386 18.89 20.70 39.99
N LEU A 387 19.44 20.71 38.77
CA LEU A 387 19.56 19.54 37.92
C LEU A 387 20.90 19.52 37.18
N SER A 388 21.54 18.36 37.10
CA SER A 388 22.73 18.21 36.23
C SER A 388 22.33 18.26 34.75
N GLU A 389 23.25 18.72 33.89
CA GLU A 389 22.99 18.76 32.45
C GLU A 389 22.63 17.37 31.89
N ARG A 390 23.35 16.32 32.30
CA ARG A 390 23.06 14.93 31.90
C ARG A 390 21.66 14.50 32.32
N SER A 391 21.29 14.73 33.59
CA SER A 391 19.97 14.39 34.11
C SER A 391 18.86 15.13 33.36
N ALA A 392 19.08 16.36 32.92
CA ALA A 392 18.12 17.11 32.10
C ALA A 392 17.84 16.44 30.75
N PHE A 393 18.86 15.90 30.07
CA PHE A 393 18.66 15.18 28.82
C PHE A 393 17.92 13.85 29.02
N LEU A 394 18.24 13.10 30.08
CA LEU A 394 17.57 11.85 30.42
C LEU A 394 16.11 12.07 30.82
N LEU A 395 15.84 13.07 31.68
CA LEU A 395 14.48 13.47 32.04
C LEU A 395 13.70 13.98 30.83
N ALA A 396 14.33 14.73 29.92
CA ALA A 396 13.67 15.18 28.71
C ALA A 396 13.19 14.02 27.84
N ASP A 397 13.94 12.92 27.76
CA ASP A 397 13.48 11.72 27.05
C ASP A 397 12.28 11.07 27.73
N LEU A 398 12.30 10.88 29.05
CA LEU A 398 11.17 10.32 29.80
C LEU A 398 9.91 11.18 29.61
N LEU A 399 10.03 12.49 29.80
CA LEU A 399 8.92 13.45 29.66
C LEU A 399 8.38 13.56 28.23
N ARG A 400 9.18 13.29 27.18
CA ARG A 400 8.66 13.22 25.80
C ARG A 400 7.71 12.05 25.59
N ARG A 401 7.86 10.98 26.37
CA ARG A 401 7.02 9.76 26.30
C ARG A 401 5.77 9.86 27.17
N GLU A 402 5.72 10.85 28.07
CA GLU A 402 4.55 11.11 28.89
C GLU A 402 3.36 11.57 28.05
N THR A 403 2.21 10.94 28.29
CA THR A 403 0.99 11.19 27.50
C THR A 403 0.28 12.47 27.92
N SER A 404 0.41 12.88 29.19
CA SER A 404 -0.28 14.02 29.80
C SER A 404 0.36 15.38 29.48
N ILE A 405 1.59 15.38 28.98
CA ILE A 405 2.36 16.60 28.63
C ILE A 405 2.83 16.54 27.18
N ARG A 406 3.31 17.68 26.67
CA ARG A 406 3.88 17.80 25.32
C ARG A 406 5.20 18.56 25.37
N PRO A 407 6.20 18.14 24.57
CA PRO A 407 7.42 18.92 24.41
C PRO A 407 7.15 20.17 23.57
N LEU A 408 7.76 21.29 23.95
CA LEU A 408 7.77 22.55 23.18
C LEU A 408 9.11 22.78 22.44
N GLY A 409 10.08 21.88 22.65
CA GLY A 409 11.45 22.00 22.15
C GLY A 409 12.38 22.63 23.18
N ARG A 410 13.70 22.48 22.98
CA ARG A 410 14.75 23.03 23.86
C ARG A 410 14.62 22.64 25.36
N GLY A 411 14.06 21.48 25.65
CA GLY A 411 13.86 21.01 27.03
C GLY A 411 12.68 21.66 27.76
N GLU A 412 11.79 22.35 27.04
CA GLU A 412 10.56 22.90 27.60
C GLU A 412 9.38 21.94 27.41
N PHE A 413 8.52 21.87 28.43
CA PHE A 413 7.33 21.02 28.47
C PHE A 413 6.13 21.80 28.99
N ALA A 414 4.94 21.41 28.53
CA ALA A 414 3.67 22.00 28.95
C ALA A 414 2.57 20.93 28.95
N PRO A 415 1.41 21.17 29.60
CA PRO A 415 0.30 20.23 29.59
C PRO A 415 -0.16 19.92 28.17
N ARG A 416 -0.42 18.63 27.88
CA ARG A 416 -1.08 18.22 26.63
C ARG A 416 -2.58 18.44 26.81
N ARG A 417 -3.03 19.66 26.52
CA ARG A 417 -4.46 19.99 26.53
C ARG A 417 -5.20 19.31 25.37
N ARG A 418 -6.42 18.85 25.63
CA ARG A 418 -7.41 18.62 24.57
C ARG A 418 -7.97 20.00 24.18
N GLY A 419 -7.69 20.45 22.96
CA GLY A 419 -8.16 21.76 22.46
C GLY A 419 -7.04 22.72 22.03
N LEU A 420 -7.42 23.96 21.75
CA LEU A 420 -6.51 24.98 21.22
C LEU A 420 -5.58 25.53 22.31
N PRO A 421 -4.30 25.82 22.01
CA PRO A 421 -3.45 26.59 22.92
C PRO A 421 -4.10 27.93 23.32
N PRO A 422 -3.92 28.46 24.54
CA PRO A 422 -4.62 29.65 25.03
C PRO A 422 -4.59 30.85 24.08
N LEU A 423 -3.42 31.15 23.51
CA LEU A 423 -3.29 32.23 22.54
C LEU A 423 -4.07 31.96 21.24
N VAL A 424 -4.07 30.71 20.76
CA VAL A 424 -4.84 30.32 19.57
C VAL A 424 -6.34 30.36 19.87
N ALA A 425 -6.75 29.91 21.07
CA ALA A 425 -8.13 30.01 21.53
C ALA A 425 -8.58 31.47 21.62
N ALA A 426 -7.77 32.35 22.21
CA ALA A 426 -8.07 33.77 22.30
C ALA A 426 -8.20 34.44 20.92
N ILE A 427 -7.27 34.17 20.00
CA ILE A 427 -7.36 34.64 18.60
C ILE A 427 -8.63 34.09 17.93
N ALA A 428 -8.96 32.82 18.16
CA ALA A 428 -10.18 32.24 17.62
C ALA A 428 -11.44 32.89 18.19
N ASP A 429 -11.50 33.14 19.50
CA ASP A 429 -12.62 33.83 20.14
C ASP A 429 -12.77 35.27 19.64
N GLU A 430 -11.67 35.96 19.32
CA GLU A 430 -11.69 37.29 18.69
C GLU A 430 -12.26 37.22 17.27
N LEU A 431 -11.84 36.24 16.46
CA LEU A 431 -12.37 36.05 15.11
C LEU A 431 -13.84 35.60 15.10
N ARG A 432 -14.27 34.74 16.04
CA ARG A 432 -15.71 34.41 16.20
C ARG A 432 -16.53 35.64 16.52
N ARG A 433 -16.05 36.50 17.43
CA ARG A 433 -16.71 37.75 17.78
C ARG A 433 -16.79 38.73 16.61
N ALA A 434 -15.79 38.73 15.73
CA ALA A 434 -15.80 39.55 14.54
C ALA A 434 -16.79 39.07 13.45
N MET A 435 -17.23 37.81 13.52
CA MET A 435 -18.16 37.16 12.59
C MET A 435 -17.78 37.34 11.10
N GLY A 436 -16.83 36.53 10.63
CA GLY A 436 -16.45 36.43 9.23
C GLY A 436 -15.04 36.96 8.92
N GLU A 437 -14.78 37.28 7.65
CA GLU A 437 -13.45 37.60 7.15
C GLU A 437 -12.92 38.97 7.63
N VAL A 438 -11.89 38.96 8.47
CA VAL A 438 -11.26 40.19 8.98
C VAL A 438 -10.06 40.59 8.13
N PRO A 439 -9.84 41.88 7.83
CA PRO A 439 -8.60 42.34 7.20
C PRO A 439 -7.38 41.97 8.06
N PHE A 440 -6.45 41.19 7.51
CA PHE A 440 -5.29 40.65 8.23
C PHE A 440 -4.43 41.78 8.81
N ALA A 441 -4.17 42.83 8.04
CA ALA A 441 -3.43 44.00 8.51
C ALA A 441 -4.11 44.69 9.71
N ARG A 442 -5.44 44.88 9.67
CA ARG A 442 -6.18 45.51 10.77
C ARG A 442 -6.23 44.62 12.02
N PHE A 443 -6.41 43.31 11.83
CA PHE A 443 -6.38 42.36 12.94
C PHE A 443 -5.04 42.41 13.67
N LEU A 444 -3.92 42.45 12.93
CA LEU A 444 -2.58 42.57 13.53
C LEU A 444 -2.34 43.92 14.23
N GLN A 445 -2.81 45.03 13.65
CA GLN A 445 -2.67 46.36 14.27
C GLN A 445 -3.36 46.43 15.64
N ASN A 446 -4.44 45.69 15.83
CA ASN A 446 -5.17 45.61 17.10
C ASN A 446 -4.49 44.71 18.15
N GLN A 447 -3.40 44.02 17.80
CA GLN A 447 -2.64 43.20 18.74
C GLN A 447 -1.52 44.00 19.41
N ALA A 448 -1.23 43.68 20.67
CA ALA A 448 -0.10 44.25 21.40
C ALA A 448 1.21 44.13 20.59
N PRO A 449 2.03 45.19 20.47
CA PRO A 449 3.23 45.20 19.62
C PRO A 449 4.18 44.01 19.86
N ALA A 450 4.35 43.62 21.12
CA ALA A 450 5.19 42.49 21.53
C ALA A 450 4.71 41.13 20.98
N ARG A 451 3.43 41.00 20.61
CA ARG A 451 2.82 39.74 20.14
C ARG A 451 2.53 39.71 18.64
N GLN A 452 2.53 40.86 17.95
CA GLN A 452 2.16 40.96 16.53
C GLN A 452 2.89 39.95 15.63
N ARG A 453 4.21 39.78 15.82
CA ARG A 453 5.01 38.81 15.04
C ARG A 453 4.55 37.36 15.27
N LEU A 454 4.25 37.00 16.52
CA LEU A 454 3.78 35.66 16.87
C LEU A 454 2.37 35.41 16.32
N VAL A 455 1.45 36.37 16.50
CA VAL A 455 0.08 36.29 15.99
C VAL A 455 0.09 36.16 14.47
N ALA A 456 0.86 37.00 13.76
CA ALA A 456 1.01 36.92 12.31
C ALA A 456 1.48 35.54 11.85
N ARG A 457 2.45 34.94 12.56
CA ARG A 457 2.92 33.59 12.27
C ARG A 457 1.86 32.53 12.55
N LEU A 458 1.12 32.63 13.65
CA LEU A 458 0.06 31.70 14.00
C LEU A 458 -1.06 31.73 12.96
N LEU A 459 -1.55 32.91 12.58
CA LEU A 459 -2.57 33.08 11.56
C LEU A 459 -2.16 32.49 10.20
N ARG A 460 -0.86 32.50 9.87
CA ARG A 460 -0.32 31.97 8.60
C ARG A 460 -0.03 30.47 8.57
N VAL A 461 0.17 29.84 9.73
CA VAL A 461 0.68 28.46 9.79
C VAL A 461 -0.28 27.52 10.53
N ASN A 462 -1.06 28.02 11.47
CA ASN A 462 -1.97 27.19 12.25
C ASN A 462 -3.17 26.75 11.40
N ARG A 463 -3.55 25.47 11.54
CA ARG A 463 -4.63 24.81 10.80
C ARG A 463 -6.04 25.26 11.19
N CYS A 464 -6.19 26.01 12.28
CA CYS A 464 -7.48 26.55 12.69
C CYS A 464 -7.89 27.80 11.91
N PHE A 465 -6.94 28.44 11.22
CA PHE A 465 -7.16 29.67 10.47
C PHE A 465 -7.01 29.41 8.97
N VAL A 466 -7.79 30.15 8.19
CA VAL A 466 -7.73 30.17 6.72
C VAL A 466 -7.49 31.60 6.23
N SER A 467 -6.92 31.71 5.03
CA SER A 467 -6.76 32.98 4.33
C SER A 467 -7.57 32.94 3.02
N PRO A 468 -8.82 33.46 3.02
CA PRO A 468 -9.67 33.47 1.82
C PRO A 468 -9.11 34.35 0.70
N SER A 469 -8.34 35.38 1.08
CA SER A 469 -7.58 36.24 0.17
C SER A 469 -6.30 36.75 0.85
N ARG A 470 -5.45 37.47 0.11
CA ARG A 470 -4.10 37.87 0.56
C ARG A 470 -4.09 38.70 1.85
N ASP A 471 -5.13 39.49 2.12
CA ASP A 471 -5.26 40.33 3.30
C ASP A 471 -6.52 40.00 4.10
N ARG A 472 -7.03 38.76 4.02
CA ARG A 472 -8.18 38.31 4.82
C ARG A 472 -7.81 37.08 5.62
N VAL A 473 -8.31 37.02 6.84
CA VAL A 473 -8.16 35.87 7.72
C VAL A 473 -9.48 35.54 8.38
N ASP A 474 -9.72 34.26 8.55
CA ASP A 474 -10.90 33.75 9.23
C ASP A 474 -10.63 32.39 9.89
N LEU A 475 -11.61 31.87 10.61
CA LEU A 475 -11.60 30.53 11.17
C LEU A 475 -12.04 29.50 10.14
N LEU A 476 -11.37 28.35 10.12
CA LEU A 476 -11.75 27.23 9.24
C LEU A 476 -13.21 26.79 9.47
N GLU A 477 -13.70 26.86 10.72
CA GLU A 477 -15.06 26.43 11.08
C GLU A 477 -16.19 27.34 10.55
N HIS A 478 -15.87 28.59 10.14
CA HIS A 478 -16.83 29.46 9.45
C HIS A 478 -17.06 29.05 7.99
N TRP A 479 -16.21 28.16 7.47
CA TRP A 479 -16.31 27.60 6.13
C TRP A 479 -16.90 26.19 6.22
N PRO A 480 -17.58 25.67 5.19
CA PRO A 480 -18.21 24.35 5.22
C PRO A 480 -17.20 23.19 5.14
N PHE A 481 -16.02 23.34 5.76
CA PHE A 481 -14.97 22.34 5.85
C PHE A 481 -15.02 21.62 7.19
N ASP A 482 -16.04 20.78 7.36
CA ASP A 482 -15.93 19.74 8.36
C ASP A 482 -14.75 18.79 8.04
N PRO A 483 -14.28 17.99 9.01
CA PRO A 483 -13.15 17.08 8.79
C PRO A 483 -13.32 16.15 7.60
N ALA A 484 -14.55 15.69 7.30
CA ALA A 484 -14.82 14.79 6.19
C ALA A 484 -14.72 15.50 4.84
N ARG A 485 -15.28 16.72 4.74
CA ARG A 485 -15.23 17.53 3.52
C ARG A 485 -13.81 18.02 3.22
N LEU A 486 -13.05 18.38 4.24
CA LEU A 486 -11.63 18.69 4.07
C LEU A 486 -10.84 17.48 3.56
N LEU A 487 -11.04 16.29 4.15
CA LEU A 487 -10.39 15.07 3.68
C LEU A 487 -10.79 14.72 2.24
N LEU A 488 -12.05 14.93 1.87
CA LEU A 488 -12.53 14.75 0.50
C LEU A 488 -11.79 15.69 -0.46
N LEU A 489 -11.67 16.98 -0.14
CA LEU A 489 -10.91 17.95 -0.94
C LEU A 489 -9.46 17.48 -1.15
N LEU A 490 -8.77 17.11 -0.07
CA LEU A 490 -7.37 16.66 -0.15
C LEU A 490 -7.23 15.38 -0.99
N ARG A 491 -8.18 14.44 -0.85
CA ARG A 491 -8.19 13.19 -1.61
C ARG A 491 -8.45 13.44 -3.09
N THR A 492 -9.43 14.28 -3.43
CA THR A 492 -9.76 14.64 -4.82
C THR A 492 -8.56 15.27 -5.52
N VAL A 493 -7.86 16.19 -4.84
CA VAL A 493 -6.63 16.77 -5.40
C VAL A 493 -5.56 15.69 -5.61
N ARG A 494 -5.33 14.82 -4.62
CA ARG A 494 -4.34 13.74 -4.76
C ARG A 494 -4.64 12.81 -5.94
N VAL A 495 -5.88 12.36 -6.10
CA VAL A 495 -6.29 11.51 -7.23
C VAL A 495 -6.06 12.24 -8.55
N ALA A 496 -6.51 13.49 -8.66
CA ALA A 496 -6.34 14.28 -9.87
C ALA A 496 -4.86 14.55 -10.23
N LEU A 497 -3.97 14.62 -9.24
CA LEU A 497 -2.53 14.73 -9.44
C LEU A 497 -1.90 13.40 -9.84
N ALA A 498 -2.33 12.28 -9.28
CA ALA A 498 -1.84 10.94 -9.65
C ALA A 498 -2.07 10.65 -11.14
N ASP A 499 -3.20 11.10 -11.70
CA ASP A 499 -3.52 11.00 -13.13
C ASP A 499 -2.66 11.90 -14.03
N ARG A 500 -1.81 12.77 -13.43
CA ARG A 500 -1.05 13.84 -14.10
C ARG A 500 0.40 13.88 -13.64
N ASP A 501 1.04 12.72 -13.54
CA ASP A 501 2.45 12.58 -13.13
C ASP A 501 2.79 13.21 -11.75
N GLY A 502 1.79 13.36 -10.89
CA GLY A 502 1.92 13.90 -9.54
C GLY A 502 1.98 15.43 -9.45
N TYR A 503 1.67 16.19 -10.51
CA TYR A 503 1.59 17.65 -10.47
C TYR A 503 0.62 18.25 -11.49
N ALA A 504 -0.01 19.38 -11.14
CA ALA A 504 -0.89 20.11 -12.05
C ALA A 504 -1.03 21.59 -11.64
N PRO A 505 -1.26 22.51 -12.59
CA PRO A 505 -1.74 23.85 -12.26
C PRO A 505 -3.14 23.77 -11.65
N LEU A 506 -3.42 24.61 -10.65
CA LEU A 506 -4.71 24.61 -9.93
C LEU A 506 -5.93 24.72 -10.87
N ALA A 507 -5.80 25.47 -11.96
CA ALA A 507 -6.85 25.58 -12.98
C ALA A 507 -7.31 24.22 -13.53
N ARG A 508 -6.40 23.23 -13.63
CA ARG A 508 -6.70 21.87 -14.08
C ARG A 508 -7.28 20.98 -12.98
N LEU A 509 -7.23 21.41 -11.72
CA LEU A 509 -7.86 20.74 -10.59
C LEU A 509 -9.31 21.20 -10.37
N ARG A 510 -9.76 22.28 -11.03
CA ARG A 510 -11.11 22.83 -10.86
C ARG A 510 -12.22 21.86 -11.27
N GLU A 511 -12.05 21.16 -12.38
CA GLU A 511 -13.03 20.19 -12.87
C GLU A 511 -13.18 18.98 -11.91
N PRO A 512 -12.10 18.30 -11.49
CA PRO A 512 -12.20 17.25 -10.46
C PRO A 512 -12.80 17.74 -9.14
N LEU A 513 -12.45 18.96 -8.71
CA LEU A 513 -13.00 19.56 -7.49
C LEU A 513 -14.49 19.86 -7.63
N ALA A 514 -14.93 20.42 -8.76
CA ALA A 514 -16.33 20.66 -9.05
C ALA A 514 -17.14 19.36 -9.06
N ALA A 515 -16.61 18.30 -9.71
CA ALA A 515 -17.22 16.98 -9.72
C ALA A 515 -17.37 16.36 -8.32
N ALA A 516 -16.48 16.74 -7.38
CA ALA A 516 -16.55 16.34 -5.98
C ALA A 516 -17.38 17.28 -5.08
N GLY A 517 -18.13 18.22 -5.65
CA GLY A 517 -19.02 19.14 -4.92
C GLY A 517 -18.31 20.35 -4.30
N PHE A 518 -17.24 20.84 -4.95
CA PHE A 518 -16.49 22.05 -4.56
C PHE A 518 -16.59 23.16 -5.61
N ASP A 519 -17.71 23.27 -6.32
CA ASP A 519 -17.98 24.27 -7.35
C ASP A 519 -18.50 25.62 -6.81
N HIS A 520 -18.55 25.78 -5.49
CA HIS A 520 -19.13 26.96 -4.85
C HIS A 520 -18.26 28.22 -4.99
N GLU A 521 -18.91 29.38 -5.18
CA GLU A 521 -18.27 30.70 -5.37
C GLU A 521 -17.34 31.13 -4.23
N PHE A 522 -17.58 30.65 -3.01
CA PHE A 522 -16.76 30.98 -1.85
C PHE A 522 -15.38 30.32 -1.92
N LEU A 523 -15.21 29.21 -2.67
CA LEU A 523 -13.96 28.47 -2.73
C LEU A 523 -12.99 29.11 -3.73
N THR A 524 -12.39 30.23 -3.32
CA THR A 524 -11.42 30.94 -4.15
C THR A 524 -10.15 30.10 -4.37
N GLU A 525 -9.43 30.38 -5.46
CA GLU A 525 -8.14 29.74 -5.73
C GLU A 525 -7.15 29.95 -4.57
N HIS A 526 -7.20 31.12 -3.93
CA HIS A 526 -6.35 31.43 -2.80
C HIS A 526 -6.67 30.55 -1.59
N LEU A 527 -7.96 30.36 -1.30
CA LEU A 527 -8.41 29.50 -0.22
C LEU A 527 -8.03 28.04 -0.47
N VAL A 528 -8.22 27.53 -1.69
CA VAL A 528 -7.81 26.15 -2.02
C VAL A 528 -6.31 25.96 -1.78
N LEU A 529 -5.47 26.88 -2.30
CA LEU A 529 -4.03 26.80 -2.09
C LEU A 529 -3.65 26.89 -0.61
N ASP A 530 -4.31 27.74 0.16
CA ASP A 530 -4.05 27.85 1.61
C ASP A 530 -4.43 26.55 2.35
N LEU A 531 -5.57 25.94 2.01
CA LEU A 531 -6.00 24.66 2.57
C LEU A 531 -5.03 23.54 2.22
N LEU A 532 -4.60 23.43 0.96
CA LEU A 532 -3.63 22.44 0.52
C LEU A 532 -2.29 22.61 1.23
N ARG A 533 -1.84 23.86 1.43
CA ARG A 533 -0.60 24.19 2.15
C ARG A 533 -0.64 23.73 3.60
N ARG A 534 -1.76 23.99 4.29
CA ARG A 534 -1.88 23.79 5.74
C ARG A 534 -2.23 22.35 6.08
N HIS A 535 -3.13 21.74 5.32
CA HIS A 535 -3.75 20.45 5.66
C HIS A 535 -3.28 19.29 4.78
N GLY A 536 -2.80 19.56 3.57
CA GLY A 536 -2.31 18.54 2.64
C GLY A 536 -0.81 18.26 2.74
N ASP A 537 -0.39 17.17 2.10
CA ASP A 537 1.02 16.83 1.90
C ASP A 537 1.47 17.20 0.48
N PHE A 538 1.28 18.48 0.14
CA PHE A 538 1.55 19.02 -1.18
C PHE A 538 2.70 20.04 -1.14
N GLU A 539 3.33 20.20 -2.30
CA GLU A 539 4.27 21.26 -2.61
C GLU A 539 3.56 22.27 -3.52
N LEU A 540 3.56 23.54 -3.13
CA LEU A 540 2.94 24.62 -3.90
C LEU A 540 4.04 25.47 -4.53
N LEU A 541 4.08 25.49 -5.84
CA LEU A 541 5.08 26.18 -6.65
C LEU A 541 4.54 27.52 -7.18
N PRO A 542 5.42 28.44 -7.62
CA PRO A 542 5.00 29.66 -8.29
C PRO A 542 4.05 29.39 -9.48
N GLY A 543 3.12 30.32 -9.72
CA GLY A 543 2.11 30.17 -10.79
C GLY A 543 0.91 29.29 -10.42
N GLY A 544 0.75 28.91 -9.15
CA GLY A 544 -0.40 28.12 -8.69
C GLY A 544 -0.30 26.64 -9.06
N ILE A 545 0.92 26.12 -9.24
CA ILE A 545 1.16 24.71 -9.49
C ILE A 545 1.14 23.95 -8.15
N VAL A 546 0.38 22.86 -8.12
CA VAL A 546 0.28 21.94 -6.99
C VAL A 546 0.98 20.65 -7.39
N ALA A 547 1.90 20.18 -6.55
CA ALA A 547 2.61 18.93 -6.75
C ALA A 547 2.55 18.06 -5.48
N GLU A 548 2.63 16.75 -5.63
CA GLU A 548 2.84 15.86 -4.49
C GLU A 548 4.26 16.04 -3.93
N ARG A 549 4.39 16.11 -2.59
CA ARG A 549 5.69 16.36 -1.93
C ARG A 549 6.75 15.28 -2.24
N GLY A 550 6.35 14.11 -2.72
CA GLY A 550 7.22 13.00 -3.14
C GLY A 550 7.90 13.20 -4.50
N VAL A 551 7.35 14.02 -5.40
CA VAL A 551 7.83 14.16 -6.79
C VAL A 551 9.13 14.99 -6.85
N GLY A 552 9.35 15.87 -5.88
CA GLY A 552 10.58 16.66 -5.76
C GLY A 552 10.74 17.71 -6.85
N LEU A 553 9.63 18.20 -7.41
CA LEU A 553 9.60 19.17 -8.52
C LEU A 553 10.29 20.49 -8.17
N ALA A 554 10.16 21.00 -6.93
CA ALA A 554 10.90 22.20 -6.54
C ALA A 554 12.42 22.05 -6.68
N ARG A 555 12.96 20.82 -6.57
CA ARG A 555 14.40 20.55 -6.75
C ARG A 555 14.84 20.42 -8.21
N ARG A 556 13.88 20.34 -9.13
CA ARG A 556 14.14 20.26 -10.57
C ARG A 556 14.03 21.63 -11.24
N ILE A 557 13.25 22.54 -10.65
CA ILE A 557 12.96 23.88 -11.17
C ILE A 557 13.88 24.94 -10.51
N LEU A 558 14.32 24.72 -9.27
CA LEU A 558 15.39 25.47 -8.60
C LEU A 558 16.69 24.69 -8.67
#